data_AF-A0A4Q1K8H9-F1
#
_entry.id   AF-A0A4Q1K8H9-F1
#
_cell.length_a   1.000
_cell.length_b   1.000
_cell.length_c   1.000
_cell.angle_alpha   90.00
_cell.angle_beta   90.00
_cell.angle_gamma   90.00
#
_symmetry.space_group_name_H-M   'P 1'
#
loop_
_entity.id
_entity.type
_entity.pdbx_description
1 polymer ?
#
loop_
_entity_poly.entity_id
_entity_poly.type
_entity_poly.pdbx_seq_one_letter_code
_entity_poly.pdbx_strand_id
1 'polypeptide(L)'
;MKKIAIALFTFFAVQIAAAQKTTETANPKVVAASEIEALSKAVPMDDNLKSSYATLFVLRAQEIASTTDEAKKKEIFDMYAQKLWWGLNEEQRAKLEANKDLYNKIMVYKK
;
A
#
# COMPACT_ATOMS: atom_id res chain seq x y z
N MET A 1 30.75 24.56 -52.84
CA MET A 1 31.02 23.22 -52.27
C MET A 1 31.69 23.37 -50.92
N LYS A 2 31.34 22.48 -49.98
CA LYS A 2 32.06 22.11 -48.73
C LYS A 2 31.52 22.67 -47.41
N LYS A 3 30.96 21.70 -46.68
CA LYS A 3 31.06 21.45 -45.23
C LYS A 3 29.95 22.02 -44.35
N ILE A 4 28.92 21.20 -44.27
CA ILE A 4 28.04 20.98 -43.12
C ILE A 4 28.89 20.91 -41.83
N ALA A 5 28.52 21.69 -40.82
CA ALA A 5 28.94 21.48 -39.44
C ALA A 5 27.66 21.27 -38.61
N ILE A 6 27.39 20.02 -38.27
CA ILE A 6 26.37 19.61 -37.31
C ILE A 6 26.94 19.88 -35.93
N ALA A 7 26.41 20.86 -35.21
CA ALA A 7 26.62 21.00 -33.79
C ALA A 7 25.50 20.25 -33.06
N LEU A 8 25.84 19.09 -32.49
CA LEU A 8 25.03 18.41 -31.49
C LEU A 8 24.84 19.36 -30.30
N PHE A 9 23.60 19.75 -30.03
CA PHE A 9 23.18 20.16 -28.70
C PHE A 9 22.15 19.16 -28.19
N THR A 10 22.61 18.40 -27.21
CA THR A 10 21.85 17.46 -26.39
C THR A 10 20.96 18.19 -25.37
N PHE A 11 20.01 17.43 -24.83
CA PHE A 11 19.20 17.68 -23.63
C PHE A 11 17.95 18.57 -23.80
N PHE A 12 16.78 17.94 -23.91
CA PHE A 12 15.94 17.60 -22.75
C PHE A 12 14.68 16.88 -23.27
N ALA A 13 14.74 15.54 -23.40
CA ALA A 13 13.51 14.77 -23.56
C ALA A 13 12.86 14.68 -22.17
N VAL A 14 12.00 15.66 -21.86
CA VAL A 14 11.01 15.50 -20.79
C VAL A 14 10.13 14.33 -21.19
N GLN A 15 10.45 13.15 -20.67
CA GLN A 15 9.56 12.00 -20.64
C GLN A 15 8.44 12.34 -19.63
N ILE A 16 7.44 13.11 -20.06
CA ILE A 16 6.12 13.02 -19.43
C ILE A 16 5.55 11.67 -19.90
N ALA A 17 6.00 10.60 -19.25
CA ALA A 17 5.28 9.35 -19.22
C ALA A 17 4.08 9.56 -18.29
N ALA A 18 3.08 10.30 -18.78
CA ALA A 18 1.71 10.16 -18.31
C ALA A 18 1.19 8.79 -18.79
N ALA A 19 1.73 7.71 -18.24
CA ALA A 19 1.16 6.37 -18.39
C ALA A 19 0.18 6.16 -17.23
N GLN A 20 -1.03 6.66 -17.48
CA GLN A 20 -2.30 6.09 -17.04
C GLN A 20 -2.20 5.10 -15.89
N LYS A 21 -2.42 5.57 -14.65
CA LYS A 21 -3.02 4.73 -13.61
C LYS A 21 -4.43 4.39 -14.08
N THR A 22 -4.54 3.39 -14.96
CA THR A 22 -5.75 2.60 -15.07
C THR A 22 -5.98 2.07 -13.65
N THR A 23 -7.02 2.55 -12.98
CA THR A 23 -7.54 1.95 -11.75
C THR A 23 -8.10 0.58 -12.13
N GLU A 24 -7.20 -0.36 -12.45
CA GLU A 24 -7.46 -1.75 -12.24
C GLU A 24 -7.67 -1.86 -10.73
N THR A 25 -8.90 -2.09 -10.31
CA THR A 25 -9.20 -2.37 -8.90
C THR A 25 -8.31 -3.53 -8.50
N ALA A 26 -7.19 -3.21 -7.82
CA ALA A 26 -6.17 -4.18 -7.49
C ALA A 26 -6.84 -5.34 -6.76
N ASN A 27 -6.64 -6.56 -7.26
CA ASN A 27 -7.27 -7.76 -6.71
C ASN A 27 -7.10 -7.76 -5.18
N PRO A 28 -8.19 -7.85 -4.38
CA PRO A 28 -8.13 -7.77 -2.92
C PRO A 28 -7.08 -8.69 -2.29
N LYS A 29 -6.85 -9.87 -2.88
CA LYS A 29 -5.84 -10.82 -2.43
C LYS A 29 -4.41 -10.32 -2.66
N VAL A 30 -4.16 -9.62 -3.76
CA VAL A 30 -2.84 -9.05 -4.10
C VAL A 30 -2.52 -7.88 -3.17
N VAL A 31 -3.50 -6.99 -2.92
CA VAL A 31 -3.35 -5.90 -1.96
C VAL A 31 -3.02 -6.46 -0.58
N ALA A 32 -3.83 -7.41 -0.11
CA ALA A 32 -3.66 -8.04 1.19
C ALA A 32 -2.32 -8.77 1.32
N ALA A 33 -1.88 -9.50 0.29
CA ALA A 33 -0.60 -10.19 0.27
C ALA A 33 0.58 -9.20 0.46
N SER A 34 0.54 -8.06 -0.22
CA SER A 34 1.58 -7.03 -0.09
C SER A 34 1.62 -6.40 1.31
N GLU A 35 0.47 -6.29 1.96
CA GLU A 35 0.36 -5.68 3.29
C GLU A 35 0.81 -6.63 4.39
N ILE A 36 0.41 -7.91 4.33
CA ILE A 36 0.88 -8.91 5.29
C ILE A 36 2.37 -9.20 5.13
N GLU A 37 2.90 -9.22 3.91
CA GLU A 37 4.33 -9.38 3.68
C GLU A 37 5.10 -8.23 4.34
N ALA A 38 4.68 -6.99 4.10
CA ALA A 38 5.32 -5.82 4.68
C ALA A 38 5.23 -5.81 6.22
N LEU A 39 4.06 -6.17 6.76
CA LEU A 39 3.87 -6.26 8.21
C LEU A 39 4.75 -7.36 8.83
N SER A 40 4.80 -8.55 8.24
CA SER A 40 5.59 -9.69 8.75
C SER A 40 7.11 -9.46 8.73
N LYS A 41 7.60 -8.56 7.88
CA LYS A 41 9.01 -8.14 7.86
C LYS A 41 9.36 -7.16 8.98
N ALA A 42 8.41 -6.33 9.41
CA ALA A 42 8.64 -5.27 10.40
C ALA A 42 8.25 -5.70 11.82
N VAL A 43 7.23 -6.54 11.95
CA VAL A 43 6.63 -6.95 13.21
C VAL A 43 6.81 -8.46 13.37
N PRO A 44 7.48 -8.94 14.44
CA PRO A 44 7.63 -10.37 14.68
C PRO A 44 6.26 -10.98 14.94
N MET A 45 5.98 -12.08 14.26
CA MET A 45 4.71 -12.80 14.35
C MET A 45 4.95 -14.28 14.12
N ASP A 46 4.21 -15.11 14.85
CA ASP A 46 4.10 -16.53 14.54
C ASP A 46 3.19 -16.75 13.31
N ASP A 47 3.18 -17.99 12.81
CA ASP A 47 2.42 -18.35 11.61
C ASP A 47 0.91 -18.18 11.79
N ASN A 48 0.38 -18.38 13.01
CA ASN A 48 -1.04 -18.22 13.30
C ASN A 48 -1.45 -16.75 13.23
N LEU A 49 -0.65 -15.87 13.83
CA LEU A 49 -0.86 -14.44 13.81
C LEU A 49 -0.72 -13.88 12.39
N LYS A 50 0.28 -14.37 11.63
CA LYS A 50 0.45 -14.03 10.22
C LYS A 50 -0.76 -14.42 9.37
N SER A 51 -1.26 -15.64 9.55
CA SER A 51 -2.46 -16.14 8.84
C SER A 51 -3.72 -15.36 9.20
N SER A 52 -3.88 -15.03 10.48
CA SER A 52 -5.01 -14.23 10.98
C SER A 52 -5.01 -12.83 10.35
N TYR A 53 -3.85 -12.16 10.30
CA TYR A 53 -3.75 -10.85 9.67
C TYR A 53 -3.84 -10.88 8.15
N ALA A 54 -3.34 -11.93 7.48
CA ALA A 54 -3.59 -12.12 6.05
C ALA A 54 -5.09 -12.14 5.76
N THR A 55 -5.86 -12.88 6.55
CA THR A 55 -7.33 -12.93 6.46
C THR A 55 -7.95 -11.55 6.70
N LEU A 56 -7.50 -10.85 7.74
CA LEU A 56 -7.96 -9.50 8.08
C LEU A 56 -7.77 -8.50 6.92
N PHE A 57 -6.59 -8.54 6.27
CA PHE A 57 -6.30 -7.68 5.12
C PHE A 57 -7.13 -8.03 3.88
N VAL A 58 -7.37 -9.33 3.62
CA VAL A 58 -8.24 -9.77 2.52
C VAL A 58 -9.67 -9.26 2.74
N LEU A 59 -10.21 -9.41 3.94
CA LEU A 59 -11.56 -8.94 4.28
C LEU A 59 -11.66 -7.42 4.12
N ARG A 60 -10.69 -6.66 4.64
CA ARG A 60 -10.63 -5.20 4.45
C ARG A 60 -10.68 -4.82 2.98
N ALA A 61 -9.84 -5.45 2.16
CA ALA A 61 -9.75 -5.15 0.73
C ALA A 61 -11.03 -5.53 -0.02
N GLN A 62 -11.68 -6.64 0.34
CA GLN A 62 -12.96 -7.06 -0.22
C GLN A 62 -14.09 -6.10 0.13
N GLU A 63 -14.20 -5.69 1.40
CA GLU A 63 -15.22 -4.76 1.85
C GLU A 63 -15.03 -3.37 1.22
N ILE A 64 -13.80 -2.86 1.15
CA ILE A 64 -13.51 -1.60 0.45
C ILE A 64 -13.91 -1.69 -1.03
N ALA A 65 -13.64 -2.82 -1.69
CA ALA A 65 -14.02 -3.04 -3.09
C ALA A 65 -15.53 -3.19 -3.29
N SER A 66 -16.31 -3.49 -2.23
CA SER A 66 -17.76 -3.67 -2.29
C SER A 66 -18.55 -2.36 -2.35
N THR A 67 -17.90 -1.22 -2.12
CA THR A 67 -18.53 0.09 -2.07
C THR A 67 -17.80 1.12 -2.93
N THR A 68 -18.55 2.05 -3.52
CA THR A 68 -18.02 3.23 -4.21
C THR A 68 -18.03 4.48 -3.35
N ASP A 69 -18.66 4.43 -2.17
CA ASP A 69 -18.71 5.54 -1.22
C ASP A 69 -17.38 5.68 -0.48
N GLU A 70 -16.69 6.79 -0.72
CA GLU A 70 -15.40 7.12 -0.11
C GLU A 70 -15.47 7.26 1.41
N ALA A 71 -16.58 7.79 1.97
CA ALA A 71 -16.76 7.85 3.41
C ALA A 71 -16.85 6.44 3.98
N LYS A 72 -17.57 5.54 3.29
CA LYS A 72 -17.69 4.15 3.70
C LYS A 72 -16.38 3.38 3.61
N LYS A 73 -15.58 3.62 2.57
CA LYS A 73 -14.23 3.04 2.44
C LYS A 73 -13.34 3.44 3.61
N LYS A 74 -13.38 4.71 4.01
CA LYS A 74 -12.64 5.19 5.18
C LYS A 74 -13.09 4.48 6.46
N GLU A 75 -14.41 4.39 6.71
CA GLU A 75 -14.95 3.67 7.88
C GLU A 75 -14.48 2.21 7.93
N ILE A 76 -14.56 1.50 6.80
CA ILE A 76 -14.10 0.11 6.70
C ILE A 76 -12.61 0.04 7.00
N PHE A 77 -11.80 0.90 6.39
CA PHE A 77 -10.35 0.92 6.61
C PHE A 77 -10.02 1.12 8.08
N ASP A 78 -10.61 2.14 8.72
CA ASP A 78 -10.35 2.49 10.11
C ASP A 78 -10.78 1.37 11.07
N MET A 79 -11.93 0.72 10.81
CA MET A 79 -12.40 -0.43 11.57
C MET A 79 -11.38 -1.58 11.55
N TYR A 80 -10.86 -1.92 10.38
CA TYR A 80 -9.88 -3.00 10.25
C TYR A 80 -8.49 -2.62 10.79
N ALA A 81 -8.09 -1.35 10.65
CA ALA A 81 -6.88 -0.83 11.29
C ALA A 81 -6.97 -0.95 12.82
N GLN A 82 -8.12 -0.62 13.41
CA GLN A 82 -8.34 -0.78 14.85
C GLN A 82 -8.31 -2.25 15.30
N LYS A 83 -8.90 -3.17 14.52
CA LYS A 83 -8.83 -4.62 14.78
C LYS A 83 -7.38 -5.12 14.75
N LEU A 84 -6.58 -4.67 13.77
CA LEU A 84 -5.15 -4.95 13.70
C LEU A 84 -4.45 -4.43 14.96
N TRP A 85 -4.67 -3.16 15.32
CA TRP A 85 -4.03 -2.51 16.45
C TRP A 85 -4.26 -3.24 17.78
N TRP A 86 -5.50 -3.69 18.02
CA TRP A 86 -5.85 -4.41 19.24
C TRP A 86 -5.32 -5.83 19.29
N GLY A 87 -5.05 -6.44 18.13
CA GLY A 87 -4.43 -7.77 18.06
C GLY A 87 -2.92 -7.76 18.32
N LEU A 88 -2.26 -6.61 18.19
CA LEU A 88 -0.82 -6.48 18.41
C LEU A 88 -0.52 -6.22 19.89
N ASN A 89 0.50 -6.90 20.41
CA ASN A 89 1.03 -6.60 21.74
C ASN A 89 1.82 -5.27 21.74
N GLU A 90 2.28 -4.82 22.90
CA GLU A 90 2.99 -3.55 23.03
C GLU A 90 4.29 -3.48 22.21
N GLU A 91 5.12 -4.52 22.25
CA GLU A 91 6.37 -4.59 21.48
C GLU A 91 6.09 -4.53 19.97
N GLN A 92 5.10 -5.27 19.51
CA GLN A 92 4.69 -5.30 18.12
C GLN A 92 4.13 -3.96 17.64
N ARG A 93 3.34 -3.28 18.48
CA ARG A 93 2.85 -1.92 18.22
C ARG A 93 4.00 -0.92 18.11
N ALA A 94 4.94 -0.97 19.04
CA ALA A 94 6.13 -0.11 19.00
C ALA A 94 6.95 -0.33 17.72
N LYS A 95 7.13 -1.58 17.27
CA LYS A 95 7.82 -1.90 16.02
C LYS A 95 7.07 -1.40 14.79
N LEU A 96 5.75 -1.53 14.78
CA LEU A 96 4.93 -0.98 13.71
C LEU A 96 5.03 0.56 13.67
N GLU A 97 4.91 1.23 14.81
CA GLU A 97 5.00 2.69 14.92
C GLU A 97 6.38 3.26 14.57
N ALA A 98 7.45 2.48 14.79
CA ALA A 98 8.80 2.85 14.40
C ALA A 98 8.97 2.89 12.87
N ASN A 99 8.24 2.06 12.12
CA ASN A 99 8.22 2.07 10.67
C ASN A 99 7.10 2.99 10.15
N LYS A 100 7.39 4.29 10.04
CA LYS A 100 6.39 5.31 9.68
C LYS A 100 5.73 5.07 8.32
N ASP A 101 6.47 4.57 7.34
CA ASP A 101 5.92 4.28 6.01
C ASP A 101 4.92 3.13 6.07
N LEU A 102 5.28 2.04 6.77
CA LEU A 102 4.39 0.91 6.97
C LEU A 102 3.17 1.31 7.81
N TYR A 103 3.38 2.01 8.93
CA TYR A 103 2.30 2.51 9.77
C TYR A 103 1.31 3.33 8.95
N ASN A 104 1.79 4.31 8.18
CA ASN A 104 0.94 5.13 7.33
C ASN A 104 0.24 4.35 6.23
N LYS A 105 0.82 3.24 5.76
CA LYS A 105 0.19 2.37 4.76
C LYS A 105 -0.97 1.58 5.35
N ILE A 106 -0.80 1.04 6.56
CA ILE A 106 -1.76 0.06 7.11
C ILE A 106 -2.72 0.64 8.14
N MET A 107 -2.35 1.73 8.81
CA MET A 107 -3.11 2.37 9.89
C MET A 107 -3.82 3.67 9.50
N VAL A 108 -3.44 4.28 8.37
CA VAL A 108 -3.99 5.56 7.94
C VAL A 108 -4.65 5.42 6.56
N TYR A 109 -5.95 5.69 6.49
CA TYR A 109 -6.66 5.71 5.22
C TYR A 109 -6.16 6.87 4.34
N LYS A 110 -5.82 6.55 3.09
CA LYS A 110 -5.42 7.52 2.06
C LYS A 110 -6.37 7.37 0.87
N LYS A 111 -6.91 8.50 0.42
CA LYS A 111 -7.75 8.60 -0.77
C LYS A 111 -6.90 8.60 -2.04
#